data_AF-A0A524GIF3-F1
#
_entry.id   AF-A0A524GIF3-F1
#
_cell.length_a   1.000
_cell.length_b   1.000
_cell.length_c   1.000
_cell.angle_alpha   90.00
_cell.angle_beta   90.00
_cell.angle_gamma   90.00
#
_symmetry.space_group_name_H-M   'P 1'
#
loop_
_entity.id
_entity.type
_entity.pdbx_description
1 polymer ?
#
loop_
_entity_poly.entity_id
_entity_poly.type
_entity_poly.pdbx_seq_one_letter_code
_entity_poly.pdbx_strand_id
1 'polypeptide(L)'
;HDGFALFKSKASSYNVVDATPFKRDIIGELAAACDRQGLRFGVYYSQAQDWHHPDAAGNTWDWPDESKKDFRLFLDEKVFPQVDELLSNYGRMSVLWFDTPVKITAEQSRELLAFVRAKQPECIVNSRLGPGDRFRRCGDPRGFTRLLALRSLVGVGHRYREVHRLRRVRQGLQDGEQRAARAVLLPYLGGALPPAGERHRAPVRRFTQRRLQRFPGALPRR
;
A
#
# COMPACT_ATOMS: atom_id res chain seq x y z
N HIS A 1 4.93 9.36 7.23
CA HIS A 1 6.26 9.78 6.76
C HIS A 1 7.30 9.76 7.88
N ASP A 2 6.90 9.45 9.11
CA ASP A 2 7.74 9.39 10.32
C ASP A 2 8.96 8.46 10.23
N GLY A 3 9.12 7.67 9.15
CA GLY A 3 10.30 6.84 8.92
C GLY A 3 10.34 5.50 9.67
N PHE A 4 9.31 5.21 10.47
CA PHE A 4 9.21 4.00 11.28
C PHE A 4 8.74 2.80 10.45
N ALA A 5 9.59 1.77 10.35
CA ALA A 5 9.27 0.56 9.61
C ALA A 5 8.42 -0.43 10.44
N LEU A 6 7.36 -0.97 9.86
CA LEU A 6 6.49 -1.97 10.50
C LEU A 6 6.98 -3.43 10.31
N PHE A 7 8.23 -3.60 9.94
CA PHE A 7 8.87 -4.88 9.73
C PHE A 7 10.31 -4.84 10.22
N LYS A 8 10.96 -5.99 10.38
CA LYS A 8 12.39 -6.03 10.75
C LYS A 8 13.22 -5.58 9.55
N SER A 9 13.71 -4.35 9.59
CA SER A 9 14.63 -3.82 8.58
C SER A 9 16.06 -3.84 9.09
N LYS A 10 16.99 -4.24 8.22
CA LYS A 10 18.45 -4.12 8.46
C LYS A 10 18.97 -2.72 8.14
N ALA A 11 18.26 -1.96 7.33
CA ALA A 11 18.64 -0.61 6.90
C ALA A 11 18.52 0.43 8.02
N SER A 12 17.66 0.19 9.01
CA SER A 12 17.48 1.10 10.14
C SER A 12 16.93 0.35 11.35
N SER A 13 17.48 0.62 12.54
CA SER A 13 16.96 0.13 13.82
C SER A 13 15.66 0.82 14.24
N TYR A 14 15.23 1.88 13.54
CA TYR A 14 13.95 2.56 13.78
C TYR A 14 12.80 1.77 13.14
N ASN A 15 12.54 0.60 13.71
CA ASN A 15 11.54 -0.35 13.23
C ASN A 15 10.82 -1.05 14.39
N VAL A 16 9.67 -1.66 14.11
CA VAL A 16 8.79 -2.27 15.13
C VAL A 16 9.47 -3.39 15.92
N VAL A 17 10.39 -4.12 15.31
CA VAL A 17 11.05 -5.25 15.96
C VAL A 17 12.17 -4.78 16.89
N ASP A 18 12.96 -3.80 16.49
CA ASP A 18 14.10 -3.35 17.30
C ASP A 18 13.69 -2.30 18.34
N ALA A 19 12.90 -1.31 17.93
CA ALA A 19 12.62 -0.12 18.73
C ALA A 19 11.42 -0.28 19.70
N THR A 20 10.71 -1.42 19.70
CA THR A 20 9.54 -1.63 20.57
C THR A 20 9.59 -2.94 21.34
N PRO A 21 8.82 -3.11 22.43
CA PRO A 21 8.63 -4.40 23.09
C PRO A 21 7.78 -5.41 22.31
N PHE A 22 7.15 -5.02 21.19
CA PHE A 22 6.29 -5.91 20.40
C PHE A 22 7.08 -7.02 19.70
N LYS A 23 8.32 -6.73 19.25
CA LYS A 23 9.31 -7.68 18.73
C LYS A 23 8.86 -8.60 17.57
N ARG A 24 7.74 -8.28 16.91
CA ARG A 24 7.16 -9.10 15.82
C ARG A 24 7.09 -8.34 14.51
N ASP A 25 7.29 -9.06 13.41
CA ASP A 25 7.21 -8.51 12.05
C ASP A 25 5.76 -8.44 11.57
N ILE A 26 5.17 -7.25 11.60
CA ILE A 26 3.77 -7.03 11.24
C ILE A 26 3.56 -7.28 9.74
N ILE A 27 4.49 -6.85 8.88
CA ILE A 27 4.37 -7.04 7.43
C ILE A 27 4.44 -8.52 7.08
N GLY A 28 5.35 -9.27 7.70
CA GLY A 28 5.46 -10.72 7.53
C GLY A 28 4.20 -11.46 7.96
N GLU A 29 3.64 -11.11 9.12
CA GLU A 29 2.40 -11.73 9.61
C GLU A 29 1.18 -11.42 8.73
N LEU A 30 1.07 -10.19 8.22
CA LEU A 30 0.01 -9.80 7.30
C LEU A 30 0.15 -10.49 5.95
N ALA A 31 1.37 -10.58 5.41
CA ALA A 31 1.65 -11.29 4.16
C ALA A 31 1.24 -12.77 4.27
N ALA A 32 1.67 -13.44 5.35
CA ALA A 32 1.31 -14.83 5.61
C ALA A 32 -0.21 -15.01 5.82
N ALA A 33 -0.88 -14.07 6.48
CA ALA A 33 -2.33 -14.10 6.65
C ALA A 33 -3.08 -13.93 5.32
N CYS A 34 -2.61 -13.02 4.44
CA CYS A 34 -3.16 -12.85 3.11
C CYS A 34 -3.01 -14.14 2.28
N ASP A 35 -1.83 -14.75 2.30
CA ASP A 35 -1.56 -16.00 1.57
C ASP A 35 -2.49 -17.14 2.02
N ARG A 36 -2.63 -17.36 3.34
CA ARG A 36 -3.56 -18.36 3.91
C ARG A 36 -5.02 -18.15 3.48
N GLN A 37 -5.39 -16.93 3.08
CA GLN A 37 -6.74 -16.58 2.66
C GLN A 37 -6.89 -16.43 1.14
N GLY A 38 -5.83 -16.73 0.37
CA GLY A 38 -5.82 -16.55 -1.09
C GLY A 38 -5.95 -15.08 -1.52
N LEU A 39 -5.54 -14.14 -0.68
CA LEU A 39 -5.57 -12.70 -0.95
C LEU A 39 -4.23 -12.23 -1.52
N ARG A 40 -4.31 -11.32 -2.50
CA ARG A 40 -3.15 -10.61 -3.03
C ARG A 40 -2.61 -9.65 -1.97
N PHE A 41 -1.31 -9.71 -1.69
CA PHE A 41 -0.64 -8.84 -0.74
C PHE A 41 0.06 -7.67 -1.43
N GLY A 42 0.06 -6.50 -0.79
CA GLY A 42 0.71 -5.29 -1.29
C GLY A 42 1.05 -4.35 -0.14
N VAL A 43 2.04 -3.49 -0.35
CA VAL A 43 2.54 -2.56 0.68
C VAL A 43 2.58 -1.13 0.18
N TYR A 44 2.44 -0.21 1.11
CA TYR A 44 2.69 1.22 0.92
C TYR A 44 4.13 1.53 1.34
N TYR A 45 4.82 2.40 0.61
CA TYR A 45 6.17 2.84 0.95
C TYR A 45 6.37 4.34 0.66
N SER A 46 7.04 5.05 1.58
CA SER A 46 7.32 6.49 1.45
C SER A 46 8.76 6.69 0.99
N GLN A 47 8.98 6.71 -0.33
CA GLN A 47 10.31 6.65 -0.94
C GLN A 47 11.11 7.96 -0.91
N ALA A 48 10.46 9.08 -0.62
CA ALA A 48 11.13 10.39 -0.66
C ALA A 48 11.08 11.16 0.65
N GLN A 49 10.05 10.92 1.47
CA GLN A 49 9.91 11.55 2.77
C GLN A 49 10.12 10.54 3.89
N ASP A 50 11.09 10.84 4.73
CA ASP A 50 11.41 10.10 5.94
C ASP A 50 11.85 11.10 7.01
N TRP A 51 10.95 11.47 7.91
CA TRP A 51 11.25 12.51 8.89
C TRP A 51 12.23 12.07 9.99
N HIS A 52 12.73 10.83 9.94
CA HIS A 52 13.78 10.35 10.83
C HIS A 52 15.17 10.34 10.17
N HIS A 53 15.25 10.48 8.84
CA HIS A 53 16.52 10.47 8.11
C HIS A 53 16.98 11.90 7.77
N PRO A 54 18.20 12.32 8.15
CA PRO A 54 18.68 13.69 7.93
C PRO A 54 18.67 14.11 6.46
N ASP A 55 18.98 13.19 5.57
CA ASP A 55 19.06 13.47 4.12
C ASP A 55 17.75 13.33 3.35
N ALA A 56 16.66 12.90 4.00
CA ALA A 56 15.37 12.75 3.34
C ALA A 56 14.63 14.09 3.21
N ALA A 57 13.64 14.12 2.31
CA ALA A 57 12.84 15.32 2.08
C ALA A 57 11.81 15.55 3.20
N GLY A 58 11.48 16.82 3.45
CA GLY A 58 10.27 17.21 4.16
C GLY A 58 10.39 17.42 5.67
N ASN A 59 11.55 17.16 6.28
CA ASN A 59 11.82 17.57 7.67
C ASN A 59 12.84 18.73 7.69
N THR A 60 12.33 19.96 7.72
CA THR A 60 13.12 21.20 7.86
C THR A 60 13.13 21.75 9.29
N TRP A 61 12.38 21.16 10.22
CA TRP A 61 12.38 21.60 11.62
C TRP A 61 13.57 21.02 12.39
N ASP A 62 13.95 19.77 12.11
CA ASP A 62 15.15 19.15 12.67
C ASP A 62 16.39 19.35 11.78
N TRP A 63 16.20 19.35 10.45
CA TRP A 63 17.27 19.56 9.45
C TRP A 63 16.94 20.72 8.51
N PRO A 64 17.03 21.98 9.00
CA PRO A 64 16.59 23.16 8.26
C PRO A 64 17.40 23.47 7.00
N ASP A 65 18.67 23.07 6.98
CA ASP A 65 19.57 23.34 5.87
C ASP A 65 19.44 22.27 4.78
N GLU A 66 18.48 22.48 3.87
CA GLU A 66 18.22 21.58 2.76
C GLU A 66 19.40 21.44 1.78
N SER A 67 20.39 22.36 1.80
CA SER A 67 21.57 22.29 0.93
C SER A 67 22.59 21.23 1.38
N LYS A 68 22.52 20.81 2.65
CA LYS A 68 23.38 19.77 3.24
C LYS A 68 22.86 18.35 3.06
N LYS A 69 21.63 18.20 2.55
CA LYS A 69 20.97 16.90 2.43
C LYS A 69 21.47 16.17 1.20
N ASP A 70 22.00 14.96 1.39
CA ASP A 70 22.34 14.05 0.29
C ASP A 70 21.19 13.06 0.03
N PHE A 71 20.24 13.49 -0.79
CA PHE A 71 19.08 12.65 -1.11
C PHE A 71 19.48 11.31 -1.76
N ARG A 72 20.63 11.22 -2.44
CA ARG A 72 21.10 9.95 -3.02
C ARG A 72 21.54 9.00 -1.92
N LEU A 73 22.29 9.48 -0.93
CA LEU A 73 22.70 8.69 0.23
C LEU A 73 21.48 8.08 0.93
N PHE A 74 20.42 8.86 1.17
CA PHE A 74 19.16 8.35 1.73
C PHE A 74 18.55 7.21 0.89
N LEU A 75 18.55 7.35 -0.44
CA LEU A 75 18.03 6.30 -1.31
C LEU A 75 18.84 5.01 -1.17
N ASP A 76 20.16 5.11 -1.19
CA ASP A 76 21.09 3.97 -1.18
C ASP A 76 21.15 3.28 0.18
N GLU A 77 21.13 4.03 1.28
CA GLU A 77 21.26 3.48 2.64
C GLU A 77 19.95 2.96 3.20
N LYS A 78 18.81 3.55 2.81
CA LYS A 78 17.50 3.21 3.39
C LYS A 78 16.49 2.71 2.37
N VAL A 79 16.23 3.45 1.29
CA VAL A 79 15.13 3.13 0.38
C VAL A 79 15.35 1.85 -0.41
N PHE A 80 16.46 1.75 -1.14
CA PHE A 80 16.79 0.54 -1.92
C PHE A 80 16.90 -0.70 -1.03
N PRO A 81 17.61 -0.67 0.12
CA PRO A 81 17.64 -1.81 1.04
C PRO A 81 16.27 -2.21 1.57
N GLN A 82 15.43 -1.26 2.00
CA GLN A 82 14.09 -1.60 2.50
C GLN A 82 13.16 -2.13 1.41
N VAL A 83 13.22 -1.56 0.21
CA VAL A 83 12.46 -2.05 -0.94
C VAL A 83 12.93 -3.46 -1.32
N ASP A 84 14.23 -3.76 -1.24
CA ASP A 84 14.72 -5.13 -1.41
C ASP A 84 14.15 -6.09 -0.38
N GLU A 85 14.21 -5.73 0.90
CA GLU A 85 13.65 -6.53 2.00
C GLU A 85 12.16 -6.81 1.77
N LEU A 86 11.40 -5.81 1.35
CA LEU A 86 9.98 -5.93 1.07
C LEU A 86 9.68 -6.86 -0.11
N LEU A 87 10.48 -6.82 -1.16
CA LEU A 87 10.27 -7.60 -2.38
C LEU A 87 10.83 -9.02 -2.29
N SER A 88 11.76 -9.28 -1.36
CA SER A 88 12.47 -10.55 -1.22
C SER A 88 11.94 -11.41 -0.06
N ASN A 89 11.47 -10.81 1.04
CA ASN A 89 11.16 -11.57 2.27
C ASN A 89 9.69 -11.98 2.43
N TYR A 90 8.76 -11.36 1.69
CA TYR A 90 7.32 -11.50 1.92
C TYR A 90 6.56 -12.18 0.78
N GLY A 91 7.28 -12.96 -0.05
CA GLY A 91 6.71 -13.69 -1.17
C GLY A 91 6.31 -12.77 -2.34
N ARG A 92 5.28 -13.18 -3.09
CA ARG A 92 4.85 -12.46 -4.30
C ARG A 92 4.16 -11.14 -3.92
N MET A 93 4.86 -10.02 -4.15
CA MET A 93 4.31 -8.68 -3.96
C MET A 93 3.39 -8.30 -5.14
N SER A 94 2.10 -8.08 -4.88
CA SER A 94 1.14 -7.71 -5.92
C SER A 94 1.14 -6.22 -6.22
N VAL A 95 1.35 -5.40 -5.20
CA VAL A 95 1.40 -3.93 -5.33
C VAL A 95 2.47 -3.37 -4.41
N LEU A 96 3.31 -2.49 -4.95
CA LEU A 96 4.17 -1.60 -4.18
C LEU A 96 3.72 -0.17 -4.47
N TRP A 97 3.08 0.45 -3.49
CA TRP A 97 2.44 1.75 -3.62
C TRP A 97 3.32 2.83 -2.99
N PHE A 98 3.94 3.64 -3.84
CA PHE A 98 4.82 4.75 -3.46
C PHE A 98 4.05 6.04 -3.19
N ASP A 99 4.63 6.96 -2.43
CA ASP A 99 3.99 8.22 -2.06
C ASP A 99 4.91 9.44 -2.03
N THR A 100 4.28 10.61 -2.20
CA THR A 100 4.90 11.93 -2.05
C THR A 100 6.25 12.06 -2.75
N PRO A 101 6.31 12.02 -4.10
CA PRO A 101 7.56 12.08 -4.86
C PRO A 101 8.15 13.51 -4.88
N VAL A 102 8.44 14.04 -3.69
CA VAL A 102 9.08 15.33 -3.48
C VAL A 102 10.59 15.13 -3.63
N LYS A 103 11.29 16.03 -4.31
CA LYS A 103 12.74 15.97 -4.59
C LYS A 103 13.27 14.78 -5.41
N ILE A 104 12.54 13.67 -5.52
CA ILE A 104 12.97 12.55 -6.35
C ILE A 104 13.01 12.95 -7.83
N THR A 105 14.15 12.71 -8.47
CA THR A 105 14.34 13.01 -9.89
C THR A 105 13.70 11.95 -10.78
N ALA A 106 13.57 12.26 -12.06
CA ALA A 106 13.07 11.31 -13.05
C ALA A 106 13.99 10.10 -13.24
N GLU A 107 15.29 10.29 -13.11
CA GLU A 107 16.29 9.23 -13.21
C GLU A 107 16.20 8.29 -12.01
N GLN A 108 16.20 8.81 -10.78
CA GLN A 108 16.04 8.02 -9.56
C GLN A 108 14.71 7.26 -9.54
N SER A 109 13.63 7.88 -10.03
CA SER A 109 12.33 7.22 -10.16
C SER A 109 12.38 6.04 -11.14
N ARG A 110 13.06 6.19 -12.28
CA ARG A 110 13.25 5.10 -13.26
C ARG A 110 14.14 3.99 -12.71
N GLU A 111 15.19 4.33 -11.99
CA GLU A 111 16.09 3.38 -11.33
C GLU A 111 15.33 2.54 -10.30
N LEU A 112 14.54 3.19 -9.42
CA LEU A 112 13.74 2.49 -8.42
C LEU A 112 12.66 1.61 -9.08
N LEU A 113 12.03 2.07 -10.17
CA LEU A 113 11.11 1.24 -10.95
C LEU A 113 11.81 0.02 -11.57
N ALA A 114 12.98 0.22 -12.17
CA ALA A 114 13.77 -0.86 -12.77
C ALA A 114 14.17 -1.89 -11.71
N PHE A 115 14.56 -1.43 -10.52
CA PHE A 115 14.87 -2.30 -9.39
C PHE A 115 13.68 -3.17 -8.97
N VAL A 116 12.49 -2.57 -8.81
CA VAL A 116 11.25 -3.30 -8.50
C VAL A 116 10.93 -4.31 -9.61
N ARG A 117 11.05 -3.92 -10.88
CA ARG A 117 10.75 -4.77 -12.03
C ARG A 117 11.72 -5.94 -12.17
N ALA A 118 12.99 -5.75 -11.85
CA ALA A 118 14.00 -6.80 -11.88
C ALA A 118 13.71 -7.89 -10.83
N LYS A 119 13.23 -7.50 -9.64
CA LYS A 119 12.94 -8.44 -8.54
C LYS A 119 11.55 -9.08 -8.66
N GLN A 120 10.53 -8.27 -8.96
CA GLN A 120 9.12 -8.68 -9.00
C GLN A 120 8.48 -8.09 -10.27
N PRO A 121 8.64 -8.73 -11.45
CA PRO A 121 8.19 -8.19 -12.73
C PRO A 121 6.66 -8.00 -12.81
N GLU A 122 5.90 -8.78 -12.05
CA GLU A 122 4.43 -8.70 -11.99
C GLU A 122 3.91 -7.70 -10.94
N CYS A 123 4.78 -7.08 -10.13
CA CYS A 123 4.36 -6.16 -9.07
C CYS A 123 3.78 -4.86 -9.64
N ILE A 124 2.59 -4.44 -9.25
CA ILE A 124 2.03 -3.17 -9.72
C ILE A 124 2.68 -2.02 -8.95
N VAL A 125 3.13 -1.00 -9.67
CA VAL A 125 3.70 0.22 -9.13
C VAL A 125 2.81 1.40 -9.54
N ASN A 126 2.42 2.25 -8.59
CA ASN A 126 1.52 3.37 -8.83
C ASN A 126 2.24 4.60 -9.42
N SER A 127 1.44 5.59 -9.83
CA SER A 127 1.94 6.82 -10.45
C SER A 127 2.58 7.84 -9.54
N ARG A 128 2.65 7.58 -8.24
CA ARG A 128 3.27 8.50 -7.27
C ARG A 128 4.73 8.13 -6.93
N LEU A 129 5.35 7.25 -7.72
CA LEU A 129 6.78 6.97 -7.60
C LEU A 129 7.62 8.22 -7.91
N GLY A 130 7.24 8.97 -8.95
CA GLY A 130 7.84 10.24 -9.30
C GLY A 130 7.72 10.58 -10.78
N PRO A 131 8.24 11.74 -11.19
CA PRO A 131 8.33 12.08 -12.61
C PRO A 131 9.19 11.03 -13.33
N GLY A 132 9.05 10.87 -14.65
CA GLY A 132 10.03 10.10 -15.41
C GLY A 132 9.50 8.97 -16.28
N ASP A 133 8.21 8.66 -16.26
CA ASP A 133 7.53 8.09 -17.43
C ASP A 133 6.02 8.28 -17.32
N ARG A 134 5.43 8.89 -18.36
CA ARG A 134 3.99 8.76 -18.61
C ARG A 134 3.75 7.28 -18.80
N PHE A 135 3.17 6.63 -17.79
CA PHE A 135 2.69 5.24 -17.73
C PHE A 135 2.13 4.71 -19.07
N ARG A 136 3.00 4.41 -20.04
CA ARG A 136 2.67 3.63 -21.22
C ARG A 136 2.94 2.19 -20.82
N ARG A 137 1.85 1.49 -20.48
CA ARG A 137 1.78 0.08 -20.11
C ARG A 137 2.27 -0.26 -18.68
N CYS A 138 1.56 0.26 -17.68
CA CYS A 138 1.18 -0.67 -16.60
C CYS A 138 0.13 -1.62 -17.19
N GLY A 139 0.31 -2.93 -17.01
CA GLY A 139 -0.41 -3.99 -17.72
C GLY A 139 -1.93 -3.80 -17.84
N ASP A 140 -2.46 -4.22 -18.99
CA ASP A 140 -3.88 -4.23 -19.41
C ASP A 140 -4.87 -3.41 -18.54
N PRO A 141 -5.31 -2.22 -19.00
CA PRO A 141 -6.24 -1.34 -18.30
C PRO A 141 -7.66 -1.89 -18.09
N ARG A 142 -7.99 -3.11 -18.53
CA ARG A 142 -9.34 -3.67 -18.43
C ARG A 142 -9.77 -4.07 -17.01
N GLY A 143 -8.91 -3.93 -16.00
CA GLY A 143 -9.22 -4.34 -14.62
C GLY A 143 -9.27 -3.25 -13.54
N PHE A 144 -8.71 -2.05 -13.75
CA PHE A 144 -8.46 -1.13 -12.62
C PHE A 144 -8.92 0.33 -12.82
N THR A 145 -9.37 0.70 -14.02
CA THR A 145 -9.72 2.09 -14.37
C THR A 145 -11.10 2.55 -13.84
N ARG A 146 -11.74 1.80 -12.92
CA ARG A 146 -12.99 2.22 -12.23
C ARG A 146 -12.83 2.51 -10.74
N LEU A 147 -11.64 2.36 -10.14
CA LEU A 147 -11.47 2.51 -8.68
C LEU A 147 -11.12 3.94 -8.21
N LEU A 148 -10.85 4.89 -9.12
CA LEU A 148 -10.36 6.24 -8.76
C LEU A 148 -11.42 7.36 -8.76
N ALA A 149 -12.71 7.06 -8.91
CA ALA A 149 -13.78 8.07 -8.84
C ALA A 149 -14.39 8.28 -7.43
N LEU A 150 -13.83 7.67 -6.38
CA LEU A 150 -14.40 7.72 -5.02
C LEU A 150 -13.30 7.87 -3.96
N ARG A 151 -12.60 9.02 -3.91
CA ARG A 151 -11.80 9.35 -2.72
C ARG A 151 -11.53 10.83 -2.44
N SER A 152 -12.46 11.71 -2.80
CA SER A 152 -12.63 12.97 -2.05
C SER A 152 -13.54 12.64 -0.86
N LEU A 153 -13.00 12.33 0.33
CA LEU A 153 -13.65 12.53 1.66
C LEU A 153 -13.07 11.78 2.87
N VAL A 154 -11.95 11.04 2.79
CA VAL A 154 -11.39 10.43 4.01
C VAL A 154 -9.94 10.88 4.21
N GLY A 155 -9.77 11.89 5.05
CA GLY A 155 -8.46 12.34 5.53
C GLY A 155 -7.71 11.22 6.24
N VAL A 156 -6.40 11.15 6.01
CA VAL A 156 -5.48 10.28 6.73
C VAL A 156 -5.01 11.04 7.96
N GLY A 157 -5.32 10.55 9.15
CA GLY A 157 -4.93 11.15 10.42
C GLY A 157 -6.07 11.12 11.44
N HIS A 158 -5.82 10.49 12.59
CA HIS A 158 -6.76 10.37 13.70
C HIS A 158 -7.28 11.75 14.15
N ARG A 159 -8.55 12.04 13.88
CA ARG A 159 -9.34 13.00 14.67
C ARG A 159 -10.70 12.37 14.99
N TYR A 160 -10.86 11.97 16.26
CA TYR A 160 -12.16 11.63 16.84
C TYR A 160 -12.99 12.90 16.96
N ARG A 161 -14.02 13.07 16.13
CA ARG A 161 -15.25 13.81 16.46
C ARG A 161 -16.42 13.22 15.69
N GLU A 162 -17.39 12.78 16.46
CA GLU A 162 -18.67 12.18 16.08
C GLU A 162 -19.57 13.21 15.39
N VAL A 163 -20.08 12.94 14.17
CA VAL A 163 -21.34 13.54 13.67
C VAL A 163 -22.04 12.62 12.67
N HIS A 164 -23.31 12.33 12.95
CA HIS A 164 -24.30 11.69 12.09
C HIS A 164 -24.64 12.48 10.82
N ARG A 165 -24.55 11.84 9.64
CA ARG A 165 -25.55 11.84 8.54
C ARG A 165 -24.90 11.29 7.29
N LEU A 166 -25.60 10.37 6.59
CA LEU A 166 -25.91 10.47 5.15
C LEU A 166 -26.64 9.18 4.71
N ARG A 167 -27.98 9.21 4.86
CA ARG A 167 -28.88 8.45 3.99
C ARG A 167 -28.94 9.18 2.64
N ARG A 168 -28.25 8.66 1.61
CA ARG A 168 -28.59 8.73 0.16
C ARG A 168 -27.36 8.40 -0.68
N VAL A 169 -27.13 7.10 -0.91
CA VAL A 169 -26.44 6.59 -2.10
C VAL A 169 -27.15 5.29 -2.47
N ARG A 170 -28.34 5.38 -3.08
CA ARG A 170 -29.16 4.19 -3.41
C ARG A 170 -29.60 4.09 -4.87
N GLN A 171 -29.09 4.93 -5.78
CA GLN A 171 -29.54 4.96 -7.17
C GLN A 171 -28.40 5.20 -8.18
N GLY A 172 -27.42 4.31 -8.23
CA GLY A 172 -26.38 4.39 -9.27
C GLY A 172 -25.56 3.11 -9.50
N LEU A 173 -26.09 1.95 -9.12
CA LEU A 173 -25.32 0.69 -9.05
C LEU A 173 -25.95 -0.47 -9.84
N GLN A 174 -26.82 -0.19 -10.83
CA GLN A 174 -27.50 -1.27 -11.56
C GLN A 174 -26.82 -1.71 -12.86
N ASP A 175 -26.02 -0.90 -13.55
CA ASP A 175 -25.46 -1.34 -14.84
C ASP A 175 -23.94 -1.09 -14.94
N GLY A 176 -23.17 -2.17 -14.93
CA GLY A 176 -21.75 -2.16 -15.28
C GLY A 176 -20.85 -3.06 -14.42
N GLU A 177 -20.56 -4.25 -14.95
CA GLU A 177 -19.29 -4.97 -14.81
C GLU A 177 -19.02 -5.78 -13.52
N GLN A 178 -19.30 -7.08 -13.61
CA GLN A 178 -19.02 -8.13 -12.60
C GLN A 178 -17.55 -8.61 -12.56
N ARG A 179 -16.56 -7.76 -12.85
CA ARG A 179 -15.13 -8.16 -12.79
C ARG A 179 -14.28 -7.05 -12.19
N ALA A 180 -14.36 -6.86 -10.88
CA ALA A 180 -13.40 -6.06 -10.14
C ALA A 180 -12.77 -6.92 -9.04
N ALA A 181 -11.45 -7.11 -9.14
CA ALA A 181 -10.66 -7.70 -8.07
C ALA A 181 -10.90 -6.90 -6.79
N ARG A 182 -11.25 -7.59 -5.70
CA ARG A 182 -11.42 -6.99 -4.38
C ARG A 182 -10.05 -6.60 -3.83
N ALA A 183 -9.58 -5.41 -4.14
CA ALA A 183 -8.49 -4.76 -3.41
C ALA A 183 -9.12 -3.93 -2.27
N VAL A 184 -8.88 -4.32 -1.02
CA VAL A 184 -9.28 -3.54 0.15
C VAL A 184 -8.01 -2.99 0.78
N LEU A 185 -7.82 -1.66 0.73
CA LEU A 185 -6.75 -0.97 1.43
C LEU A 185 -7.25 -0.64 2.84
N LEU A 186 -6.84 -1.43 3.84
CA LEU A 186 -7.18 -1.20 5.25
C LEU A 186 -5.94 -0.62 5.97
N PRO A 187 -6.02 0.60 6.53
CA PRO A 187 -5.05 1.01 7.54
C PRO A 187 -5.35 0.25 8.84
N TYR A 188 -4.33 -0.37 9.44
CA TYR A 188 -4.47 -0.98 10.77
C TYR A 188 -3.17 -0.81 11.55
N LEU A 189 -3.27 -0.13 12.69
CA LEU A 189 -2.29 -0.15 13.77
C LEU A 189 -3.04 -0.68 15.01
N GLY A 190 -2.63 -1.86 15.47
CA GLY A 190 -2.98 -2.55 16.72
C GLY A 190 -4.23 -2.18 17.52
N GLY A 191 -5.16 -3.14 17.63
CA GLY A 191 -6.19 -3.21 18.66
C GLY A 191 -7.40 -4.00 18.15
N ALA A 192 -7.84 -5.02 18.90
CA ALA A 192 -9.03 -5.82 18.54
C ALA A 192 -10.13 -4.91 18.00
N LEU A 193 -10.75 -5.30 16.87
CA LEU A 193 -11.85 -4.55 16.26
C LEU A 193 -12.84 -4.15 17.35
N PRO A 194 -13.14 -2.86 17.55
CA PRO A 194 -14.18 -2.48 18.49
C PRO A 194 -15.48 -3.19 18.09
N PRO A 195 -16.29 -3.68 19.04
CA PRO A 195 -17.44 -4.58 18.77
C PRO A 195 -18.51 -4.00 17.82
N ALA A 196 -18.42 -2.73 17.45
CA ALA A 196 -19.24 -2.11 16.41
C ALA A 196 -18.89 -2.57 14.97
N GLY A 197 -17.71 -3.16 14.72
CA GLY A 197 -17.26 -3.57 13.39
C GLY A 197 -17.85 -4.87 12.84
N GLU A 198 -18.50 -5.69 13.68
CA GLU A 198 -19.07 -6.97 13.27
C GLU A 198 -20.43 -6.83 12.57
N ARG A 199 -21.22 -5.79 12.90
CA ARG A 199 -22.58 -5.60 12.39
C ARG A 199 -22.65 -5.25 10.89
N HIS A 200 -21.55 -4.78 10.30
CA HIS A 200 -21.48 -4.45 8.87
C HIS A 200 -20.87 -5.56 7.98
N ARG A 201 -20.36 -6.67 8.55
CA ARG A 201 -19.78 -7.78 7.77
C ARG A 201 -20.78 -8.89 7.44
N ALA A 202 -21.82 -9.08 8.26
CA ALA A 202 -22.83 -10.10 8.07
C ALA A 202 -23.65 -9.97 6.75
N PRO A 203 -24.02 -8.76 6.26
CA PRO A 203 -24.77 -8.64 5.00
C PRO A 203 -23.92 -8.97 3.77
N VAL A 204 -22.60 -8.71 3.83
CA VAL A 204 -21.69 -8.93 2.69
C VAL A 204 -21.41 -10.41 2.47
N ARG A 205 -21.28 -11.22 3.54
CA ARG A 205 -21.08 -12.67 3.45
C ARG A 205 -22.31 -13.42 2.90
N ARG A 206 -23.52 -13.07 3.35
CA ARG A 206 -24.77 -13.70 2.87
C ARG A 206 -25.08 -13.38 1.40
N PHE A 207 -24.65 -12.20 0.91
CA PHE A 207 -24.86 -11.82 -0.49
C PHE A 207 -23.94 -12.59 -1.45
N THR A 208 -22.70 -12.89 -1.04
CA THR A 208 -21.75 -13.68 -1.85
C THR A 208 -22.10 -15.17 -1.95
N GLN A 209 -22.59 -15.80 -0.87
CA GLN A 209 -22.92 -17.23 -0.91
C GLN A 209 -24.16 -17.56 -1.77
N ARG A 210 -25.18 -16.70 -1.82
CA ARG A 210 -26.38 -16.93 -2.64
C ARG A 210 -26.16 -16.84 -4.16
N ARG A 211 -25.09 -16.19 -4.62
CA ARG A 211 -24.75 -16.13 -6.06
C ARG A 211 -23.89 -17.28 -6.55
N LEU A 212 -23.12 -17.93 -5.67
CA LEU A 212 -22.27 -19.08 -6.02
C LEU A 212 -23.08 -20.35 -6.35
N GLN A 213 -24.32 -20.46 -5.87
CA GLN A 213 -25.22 -21.58 -6.19
C GLN A 213 -25.94 -21.42 -7.55
N ARG A 214 -25.78 -20.29 -8.26
CA ARG A 214 -26.48 -20.02 -9.53
C ARG A 214 -25.65 -20.24 -10.80
N PHE A 215 -24.36 -20.57 -10.70
CA PHE A 215 -23.51 -20.81 -11.87
C PHE A 215 -22.41 -21.87 -11.57
N PRO A 216 -22.65 -23.15 -11.89
CA PRO A 216 -21.59 -24.15 -11.89
C PRO A 216 -20.82 -24.08 -13.23
N GLY A 217 -19.49 -23.95 -13.16
CA GLY A 217 -18.61 -24.27 -14.29
C GLY A 217 -17.82 -23.11 -14.87
N ALA A 218 -16.54 -23.03 -14.50
CA ALA A 218 -15.44 -22.57 -15.36
C ALA A 218 -14.10 -22.96 -14.71
N LEU A 219 -13.83 -24.27 -14.63
CA LEU A 219 -12.46 -24.78 -14.50
C LEU A 219 -11.98 -25.14 -15.91
N PRO A 220 -10.84 -24.62 -16.40
CA PRO A 220 -10.27 -25.12 -17.63
C PRO A 220 -9.61 -26.48 -17.37
N ARG A 221 -10.08 -27.51 -18.08
CA ARG A 221 -9.34 -28.76 -18.27
C ARG A 221 -8.22 -28.51 -19.27
N ARG A 222 -6.98 -28.84 -18.89
CA ARG A 222 -6.18 -29.91 -19.51
C ARG A 222 -5.04 -30.27 -18.57
#